data_AF-A0AAW5JY96-F1
#
_entry.id   AF-A0AAW5JY96-F1
#
_cell.length_a   1.000
_cell.length_b   1.000
_cell.length_c   1.000
_cell.angle_alpha   90.00
_cell.angle_beta   90.00
_cell.angle_gamma   90.00
#
_symmetry.space_group_name_H-M   'P 1'
#
loop_
_entity.id
_entity.type
_entity.pdbx_description
1 polymer ?
#
loop_
_entity_poly.entity_id
_entity_poly.type
_entity_poly.pdbx_seq_one_letter_code
_entity_poly.pdbx_strand_id
1 'polypeptide(L)' 'QAQLKRREHEKSSVRAKVEHVFGVVKGLFRYRKTRYRGLRKQIAKLNMLFALANLILADRRCLPA' A
#
# COMPACT_ATOMS: atom_id res chain seq x y z
N GLN A 1 29.53 -7.84 -9.33
CA GLN A 1 28.58 -6.70 -9.49
C GLN A 1 27.16 -7.12 -9.91
N ALA A 2 26.98 -8.13 -10.77
CA ALA A 2 25.64 -8.55 -11.25
C ALA A 2 24.67 -9.00 -10.12
N GLN A 3 25.15 -9.67 -9.07
CA GLN A 3 24.32 -10.10 -7.95
C GLN A 3 23.76 -8.93 -7.12
N LEU A 4 24.53 -7.84 -6.96
CA LEU A 4 24.07 -6.62 -6.28
C LEU A 4 22.95 -5.95 -7.09
N LYS A 5 23.12 -5.84 -8.42
CA LYS A 5 22.09 -5.28 -9.32
C LYS A 5 20.77 -6.06 -9.25
N ARG A 6 20.82 -7.40 -9.19
CA ARG A 6 19.62 -8.25 -9.04
C ARG A 6 18.90 -7.99 -7.72
N ARG A 7 19.64 -7.94 -6.60
CA ARG A 7 19.06 -7.65 -5.28
C ARG A 7 18.42 -6.27 -5.21
N GLU A 8 19.06 -5.25 -5.79
CA GLU A 8 18.49 -3.90 -5.83
C GLU A 8 17.23 -3.84 -6.71
N HIS A 9 17.19 -4.60 -7.81
CA HIS A 9 16.01 -4.72 -8.66
C HIS A 9 14.84 -5.44 -7.95
N GLU A 10 15.12 -6.47 -7.16
CA GLU A 10 14.10 -7.14 -6.34
C GLU A 10 13.53 -6.19 -5.28
N LYS A 11 14.39 -5.44 -4.59
CA LYS A 11 13.96 -4.42 -3.62
C LYS A 11 13.10 -3.35 -4.27
N SER A 12 13.51 -2.82 -5.43
CA SER A 12 12.75 -1.79 -6.12
C SER A 12 11.40 -2.30 -6.64
N SER A 13 11.33 -3.54 -7.11
CA SER A 13 10.09 -4.20 -7.53
C SER A 13 9.10 -4.33 -6.37
N VAL A 14 9.56 -4.76 -5.19
CA VAL A 14 8.72 -4.85 -4.00
C VAL A 14 8.27 -3.46 -3.55
N ARG A 15 9.17 -2.49 -3.52
CA ARG A 15 8.87 -1.10 -3.15
C ARG A 15 7.79 -0.49 -4.03
N ALA A 16 7.86 -0.66 -5.35
CA ALA A 16 6.86 -0.13 -6.28
C ALA A 16 5.44 -0.64 -5.99
N LYS A 17 5.29 -1.94 -5.66
CA LYS A 17 3.99 -2.53 -5.29
C LYS A 17 3.44 -1.91 -4.01
N VAL A 18 4.30 -1.73 -3.00
CA VAL A 18 3.91 -1.16 -1.71
C VAL A 18 3.56 0.32 -1.85
N GLU A 19 4.37 1.10 -2.57
CA GLU A 19 4.13 2.52 -2.83
C GLU A 19 2.79 2.78 -3.52
N HIS A 20 2.37 1.89 -4.43
CA HIS A 20 1.05 1.98 -5.07
C HIS A 20 -0.11 1.87 -4.06
N VAL A 21 -0.05 0.87 -3.16
CA VAL A 21 -1.06 0.69 -2.11
C VAL A 21 -1.10 1.90 -1.17
N PHE A 22 0.06 2.43 -0.79
CA PHE A 22 0.13 3.67 0.00
C PHE A 22 -0.46 4.88 -0.75
N GLY A 23 -0.28 4.95 -2.06
CA GLY A 23 -0.90 5.96 -2.92
C GLY A 23 -2.43 5.89 -2.87
N VAL A 24 -3.01 4.69 -2.96
CA VAL A 24 -4.45 4.44 -2.80
C VAL A 24 -4.94 4.89 -1.42
N VAL A 25 -4.25 4.48 -0.35
CA VAL A 25 -4.63 4.84 1.03
C VAL A 25 -4.59 6.35 1.29
N LYS A 26 -3.55 7.04 0.80
CA LYS A 26 -3.40 8.49 1.00
C LYS A 26 -4.28 9.32 0.04
N GLY A 27 -4.56 8.80 -1.14
CA GLY A 27 -5.39 9.42 -2.17
C GLY A 27 -6.87 9.18 -1.92
N LEU A 28 -7.35 7.97 -2.22
CA LEU A 28 -8.77 7.59 -2.18
C LEU A 28 -9.35 7.69 -0.76
N PHE A 29 -8.65 7.14 0.23
CA PHE A 29 -9.12 7.17 1.62
C PHE A 29 -8.70 8.44 2.38
N ARG A 30 -7.99 9.38 1.72
CA ARG A 30 -7.55 10.67 2.26
C ARG A 30 -6.80 10.57 3.59
N TYR A 31 -6.18 9.42 3.89
CA TYR A 31 -5.42 9.19 5.12
C TYR A 31 -4.02 9.81 5.04
N ARG A 32 -3.96 11.14 4.90
CA ARG A 32 -2.70 11.89 4.75
C ARG A 32 -2.04 12.25 6.09
N LYS A 33 -2.83 12.36 7.16
CA LYS A 33 -2.34 12.66 8.51
C LYS A 33 -2.75 11.57 9.50
N THR A 34 -1.76 11.04 10.20
CA THR A 34 -1.95 10.21 11.38
C THR A 34 -2.61 11.04 12.48
N ARG A 35 -3.69 10.54 13.09
CA ARG A 35 -4.21 11.12 14.33
C ARG A 35 -3.52 10.45 15.52
N TYR A 36 -2.84 11.24 16.34
CA TYR A 36 -2.23 10.79 17.60
C TYR A 36 -3.29 10.60 18.70
N ARG A 37 -4.27 9.70 18.49
CA ARG A 37 -5.36 9.40 19.44
C ARG A 37 -5.39 7.92 19.83
N GLY A 38 -4.23 7.40 20.24
CA GLY A 38 -4.04 6.02 20.70
C GLY A 38 -3.54 5.09 19.61
N LEU A 39 -2.37 4.50 19.84
CA LEU A 39 -1.63 3.68 18.87
C LEU A 39 -2.46 2.48 18.36
N ARG A 40 -3.11 1.76 19.27
CA ARG A 40 -3.94 0.58 18.92
C ARG A 40 -5.08 0.93 17.96
N LYS A 41 -5.79 2.02 18.21
CA LYS A 41 -6.91 2.49 17.37
C LYS A 41 -6.43 2.89 15.98
N GLN A 42 -5.26 3.51 15.92
CA GLN A 42 -4.65 3.90 14.66
C GLN A 42 -4.22 2.70 13.83
N ILE A 43 -3.56 1.71 14.45
CA ILE A 43 -3.14 0.48 13.77
C ILE A 43 -4.35 -0.27 13.22
N ALA A 44 -5.42 -0.43 14.01
CA ALA A 44 -6.64 -1.08 13.54
C ALA A 44 -7.25 -0.37 12.31
N LYS A 45 -7.30 0.98 12.34
CA LYS A 45 -7.77 1.77 11.19
C LYS A 45 -6.87 1.59 9.97
N LEU A 46 -5.55 1.61 10.16
CA LEU A 46 -4.59 1.43 9.08
C LEU A 46 -4.74 0.05 8.42
N ASN A 47 -4.89 -1.01 9.23
CA ASN A 47 -5.09 -2.37 8.74
C ASN A 47 -6.38 -2.50 7.92
N MET A 48 -7.48 -1.89 8.38
CA MET A 48 -8.74 -1.86 7.61
C MET A 48 -8.56 -1.12 6.27
N LEU A 49 -7.89 0.04 6.27
CA LEU A 49 -7.63 0.80 5.03
C LEU A 49 -6.75 0.02 4.04
N PHE A 50 -5.76 -0.72 4.52
CA PHE A 50 -4.94 -1.57 3.65
C PHE A 50 -5.71 -2.76 3.09
N ALA A 51 -6.57 -3.39 3.88
CA ALA A 51 -7.45 -4.45 3.40
C ALA A 51 -8.36 -3.93 2.27
N LEU A 52 -8.96 -2.76 2.44
CA LEU A 52 -9.80 -2.13 1.41
C LEU A 52 -9.00 -1.70 0.18
N ALA A 53 -7.78 -1.17 0.35
CA ALA A 53 -6.92 -0.80 -0.77
C ALA A 53 -6.54 -2.04 -1.60
N ASN A 54 -6.24 -3.16 -0.95
CA ASN A 54 -5.97 -4.43 -1.63
C ASN A 54 -7.22 -4.96 -2.36
N LEU A 55 -8.40 -4.82 -1.76
CA LEU A 55 -9.66 -5.22 -2.39
C LEU A 55 -9.95 -4.42 -3.67
N ILE A 56 -9.81 -3.09 -3.62
CA ILE A 56 -9.99 -2.22 -4.80
C ILE A 56 -8.98 -2.58 -5.91
N LEU A 57 -7.74 -2.88 -5.53
CA LEU A 57 -6.71 -3.26 -6.49
C LEU A 57 -6.99 -4.64 -7.13
N ALA A 58 -7.62 -5.56 -6.39
CA ALA A 58 -8.07 -6.84 -6.91
C ALA A 58 -9.29 -6.67 -7.83
N ASP A 59 -10.27 -5.87 -7.43
CA ASP A 59 -11.49 -5.60 -8.21
C ASP A 59 -11.20 -4.96 -9.57
N ARG A 60 -10.25 -4.00 -9.63
CA ARG A 60 -9.73 -3.42 -10.88
C ARG A 60 -9.14 -4.44 -11.87
N ARG A 61 -8.75 -5.63 -11.41
CA ARG A 61 -8.25 -6.72 -12.28
C ARG A 61 -9.37 -7.64 -12.76
N CYS A 62 -10.52 -7.63 -12.08
CA CYS A 62 -11.63 -8.55 -12.32
C CYS A 62 -12.79 -7.93 -13.10
N LEU A 63 -12.86 -6.60 -13.23
CA LEU A 63 -13.84 -5.94 -14.09
C LEU A 63 -13.28 -5.76 -15.51
N PRO A 64 -13.83 -6.44 -16.55
CA PRO A 64 -13.64 -5.97 -17.92
C PRO A 64 -14.29 -4.59 -18.06
N ALA A 65 -13.64 -3.71 -18.81
CA ALA A 65 -14.09 -2.34 -19.07
C ALA A 65 -15.49 -2.30 -19.71
#